data_AF-D9TGQ6-F1
#
_entry.id   AF-D9TGQ6-F1
#
_cell.length_a   1.000
_cell.length_b   1.000
_cell.length_c   1.000
_cell.angle_alpha   90.00
_cell.angle_beta   90.00
_cell.angle_gamma   90.00
#
_symmetry.space_group_name_H-M   'P 1'
#
loop_
_entity.id
_entity.type
_entity.pdbx_description
1 polymer ?
#
loop_
_entity_poly.entity_id
_entity_poly.type
_entity_poly.pdbx_seq_one_letter_code
_entity_poly.pdbx_strand_id
1 'polypeptide(L)'
;MIINSLNTYSGLNIDYRIYSESEKADGKNLAIFNLSKKDTEKNSIAEQQKEFNDPKIRFLKRIGILECKTCKNRKYQDVSNDPGVSFKTPSHISPEFSASVVLAHEREHVAREMQNSKEKGKEVVSSSISLTLSVCPECGRVYVSGGKTKVVTKSAPKDPFIENYNRNIIENFGLFVDAVV
;
A
#
# COMPACT_ATOMS: atom_id res chain seq x y z
N MET A 1 -20.24 -39.85 15.00
CA MET A 1 -21.15 -38.78 14.51
C MET A 1 -20.33 -37.92 13.55
N ILE A 2 -20.34 -38.18 12.23
CA ILE A 2 -21.27 -37.62 11.23
C ILE A 2 -21.45 -36.11 11.49
N ILE A 3 -21.00 -35.19 10.61
CA ILE A 3 -21.53 -34.97 9.26
C ILE A 3 -20.49 -34.32 8.33
N ASN A 4 -20.41 -34.80 7.10
CA ASN A 4 -19.90 -34.07 5.94
C ASN A 4 -20.80 -32.87 5.61
N SER A 5 -20.21 -31.75 5.23
CA SER A 5 -20.83 -30.76 4.35
C SER A 5 -19.83 -30.40 3.27
N LEU A 6 -20.09 -30.91 2.07
CA LEU A 6 -19.42 -30.56 0.83
C LEU A 6 -20.15 -29.35 0.21
N ASN A 7 -19.39 -28.34 -0.20
CA ASN A 7 -19.68 -27.42 -1.30
C ASN A 7 -18.34 -26.80 -1.73
N THR A 8 -17.58 -27.41 -2.65
CA THR A 8 -17.54 -27.13 -4.10
C THR A 8 -17.47 -25.63 -4.44
N TYR A 9 -16.26 -25.12 -4.74
CA TYR A 9 -15.87 -24.72 -6.10
C TYR A 9 -14.42 -24.19 -6.16
N SER A 10 -13.64 -24.83 -7.04
CA SER A 10 -12.52 -24.32 -7.84
C SER A 10 -11.30 -23.65 -7.17
N GLY A 11 -10.21 -24.43 -7.11
CA GLY A 11 -8.96 -24.05 -7.78
C GLY A 11 -7.81 -23.60 -6.89
N LEU A 12 -6.85 -24.52 -6.70
CA LEU A 12 -5.52 -24.34 -6.08
C LEU A 12 -5.48 -24.27 -4.55
N ASN A 13 -5.75 -25.41 -3.90
CA ASN A 13 -5.23 -25.67 -2.54
C ASN A 13 -3.72 -25.93 -2.65
N ILE A 14 -2.91 -24.93 -2.33
CA ILE A 14 -1.47 -25.12 -2.12
C ILE A 14 -1.30 -25.61 -0.68
N ASP A 15 -1.19 -26.94 -0.55
CA ASP A 15 -1.02 -27.63 0.71
C ASP A 15 0.43 -27.41 1.21
N TYR A 16 0.65 -26.41 2.06
CA TYR A 16 1.96 -26.20 2.69
C TYR A 16 2.11 -27.20 3.84
N ARG A 17 2.45 -28.45 3.49
CA ARG A 17 2.82 -29.47 4.46
C ARG A 17 4.21 -29.12 5.02
N ILE A 18 4.22 -28.42 6.14
CA ILE A 18 5.43 -28.26 6.97
C ILE A 18 5.74 -29.64 7.56
N TYR A 19 6.69 -30.35 6.95
CA TYR A 19 7.31 -31.50 7.61
C TYR A 19 8.21 -30.96 8.72
N SER A 20 7.68 -30.88 9.94
CA SER A 20 8.51 -30.95 11.14
C SER A 20 8.87 -32.42 11.36
N GLU A 21 9.96 -32.88 10.76
CA GLU A 21 10.54 -34.17 11.13
C GLU A 21 11.24 -34.02 12.48
N SER A 22 10.44 -34.07 13.54
CA SER A 22 10.90 -34.70 14.77
C SER A 22 10.85 -36.19 14.55
N GLU A 23 11.99 -36.84 14.35
CA GLU A 23 12.43 -37.98 15.18
C GLU A 23 13.68 -38.67 14.62
N LYS A 24 14.65 -38.86 15.54
CA LYS A 24 15.85 -39.71 15.48
C LYS A 24 17.03 -39.19 14.67
N ALA A 25 17.62 -38.10 15.17
CA ALA A 25 19.05 -37.87 15.01
C ALA A 25 19.71 -38.07 16.37
N ASP A 26 20.58 -39.08 16.46
CA ASP A 26 21.48 -39.31 17.58
C ASP A 26 22.15 -37.99 17.96
N GLY A 27 22.10 -37.63 19.24
CA GLY A 27 22.45 -36.31 19.77
C GLY A 27 23.86 -35.82 19.44
N LYS A 28 24.08 -35.38 18.19
CA LYS A 28 25.31 -34.77 17.70
C LYS A 28 24.97 -33.59 16.80
N ASN A 29 25.03 -32.43 17.44
CA ASN A 29 25.28 -31.10 16.88
C ASN A 29 24.11 -30.35 16.23
N LEU A 30 23.26 -29.84 17.12
CA LEU A 30 22.70 -28.50 17.00
C LEU A 30 23.86 -27.48 17.05
N ALA A 31 24.56 -27.28 15.93
CA ALA A 31 25.55 -26.21 15.83
C ALA A 31 24.83 -24.88 15.67
N ILE A 32 24.39 -24.33 16.80
CA ILE A 32 24.26 -22.88 16.97
C ILE A 32 25.66 -22.34 16.65
N PHE A 33 25.82 -21.76 15.46
CA PHE A 33 27.03 -21.07 15.08
C PHE A 33 27.19 -19.89 16.05
N ASN A 34 28.01 -20.09 17.09
CA ASN A 34 28.60 -19.02 17.86
C ASN A 34 29.38 -18.15 16.86
N LEU A 35 28.83 -17.00 16.49
CA LEU A 35 29.59 -15.95 15.82
C LEU A 35 30.59 -15.40 16.83
N SER A 36 31.75 -16.05 16.90
CA SER A 36 32.95 -15.47 17.50
C SER A 36 33.28 -14.20 16.73
N LYS A 37 33.13 -13.05 17.38
CA LYS A 37 33.72 -11.78 16.94
C LYS A 37 35.24 -11.95 16.87
N LYS A 38 35.75 -12.13 15.67
CA LYS A 38 37.11 -11.92 15.15
C LYS A 38 36.94 -12.26 13.66
N ASP A 39 36.94 -11.31 12.74
CA ASP A 39 38.13 -10.55 12.37
C ASP A 39 37.80 -9.14 11.86
N THR A 40 38.71 -8.23 12.18
CA THR A 40 38.83 -6.85 11.71
C THR A 40 39.21 -6.78 10.23
N GLU A 41 38.56 -5.85 9.53
CA GLU A 41 39.08 -4.99 8.46
C GLU A 41 39.92 -5.63 7.33
N LYS A 42 39.27 -5.85 6.17
CA LYS A 42 39.52 -5.14 4.89
C LYS A 42 38.72 -5.84 3.78
N ASN A 43 37.41 -5.62 3.72
CA ASN A 43 36.59 -6.22 2.67
C ASN A 43 36.61 -5.35 1.41
N SER A 44 37.19 -5.90 0.36
CA SER A 44 37.04 -5.41 -1.00
C SER A 44 35.54 -5.41 -1.39
N ILE A 45 35.11 -4.42 -2.17
CA ILE A 45 33.71 -4.28 -2.63
C ILE A 45 33.21 -5.56 -3.33
N ALA A 46 34.13 -6.36 -3.89
CA ALA A 46 33.85 -7.62 -4.57
C ALA A 46 33.46 -8.79 -3.63
N GLU A 47 33.93 -8.80 -2.38
CA GLU A 47 33.59 -9.86 -1.40
C GLU A 47 32.24 -9.60 -0.72
N GLN A 48 31.92 -8.32 -0.46
CA GLN A 48 30.60 -7.94 0.07
C GLN A 48 29.46 -8.28 -0.90
N GLN A 49 29.72 -8.24 -2.21
CA GLN A 49 28.74 -8.62 -3.24
C GLN A 49 28.48 -10.14 -3.31
N LYS A 50 29.43 -10.98 -2.91
CA LYS A 50 29.25 -12.45 -2.91
C LYS A 50 28.35 -12.92 -1.76
N GLU A 51 28.45 -12.32 -0.58
CA GLU A 51 27.56 -12.65 0.56
C GLU A 51 26.11 -12.17 0.36
N PHE A 52 25.88 -11.13 -0.43
CA PHE A 52 24.53 -10.65 -0.74
C PHE A 52 23.79 -11.53 -1.76
N ASN A 53 24.52 -12.24 -2.62
CA ASN A 53 23.96 -13.01 -3.72
C ASN A 53 23.82 -14.50 -3.44
N ASP A 54 24.32 -15.01 -2.30
CA ASP A 54 24.06 -16.39 -1.90
C ASP A 54 22.55 -16.60 -1.65
N PRO A 55 21.88 -17.50 -2.41
CA PRO A 55 20.47 -17.82 -2.22
C PRO A 55 20.12 -18.20 -0.78
N LYS A 56 21.03 -18.87 -0.06
CA LYS A 56 20.83 -19.30 1.33
C LYS A 56 20.78 -18.10 2.27
N ILE A 57 21.72 -17.17 2.15
CA ILE A 57 21.76 -15.94 2.96
C ILE A 57 20.53 -15.07 2.67
N ARG A 58 20.15 -14.94 1.40
CA ARG A 58 18.95 -14.20 0.98
C ARG A 58 17.68 -14.81 1.58
N PHE A 59 17.57 -16.13 1.59
CA PHE A 59 16.45 -16.84 2.21
C PHE A 59 16.39 -16.61 3.73
N LEU A 60 17.52 -16.76 4.43
CA LEU A 60 17.61 -16.51 5.88
C LEU A 60 17.20 -15.08 6.26
N LYS A 61 17.58 -14.08 5.45
CA LYS A 61 17.12 -12.69 5.60
C LYS A 61 15.63 -12.53 5.35
N ARG A 62 15.08 -13.25 4.36
CA ARG A 62 13.65 -13.22 4.01
C ARG A 62 12.77 -13.78 5.12
N ILE A 63 13.21 -14.82 5.82
CA ILE A 63 12.44 -15.40 6.94
C ILE A 63 12.73 -14.72 8.29
N GLY A 64 13.67 -13.78 8.34
CA GLY A 64 13.97 -12.98 9.52
C GLY A 64 14.95 -13.60 10.52
N ILE A 65 15.63 -14.70 10.15
CA ILE A 65 16.72 -15.27 10.96
C ILE A 65 17.95 -14.34 10.91
N LEU A 66 18.23 -13.79 9.74
CA LEU A 66 19.25 -12.76 9.56
C LEU A 66 18.60 -11.40 9.33
N GLU A 67 19.19 -10.33 9.86
CA GLU A 67 18.67 -8.98 9.67
C GLU A 67 18.91 -8.48 8.23
N CYS A 68 17.86 -7.97 7.60
CA CYS A 68 17.92 -7.32 6.31
C CYS A 68 18.11 -5.79 6.51
N LYS A 69 19.28 -5.27 6.18
CA LYS A 69 19.64 -3.85 6.41
C LYS A 69 18.80 -2.93 5.55
N THR A 70 18.56 -3.29 4.29
CA THR A 70 17.69 -2.51 3.40
C THR A 70 16.27 -2.45 3.94
N CYS A 71 15.69 -3.59 4.36
CA CYS A 71 14.34 -3.58 4.92
C CYS A 71 14.25 -2.74 6.20
N LYS A 72 15.24 -2.83 7.09
CA LYS A 72 15.31 -2.05 8.34
C LYS A 72 15.43 -0.55 8.10
N ASN A 73 16.27 -0.16 7.14
CA ASN A 73 16.58 1.26 6.90
C ASN A 73 15.65 1.91 5.88
N ARG A 74 14.81 1.15 5.17
CA ARG A 74 13.89 1.73 4.19
C ARG A 74 12.94 2.71 4.89
N LYS A 75 12.70 3.82 4.22
CA LYS A 75 11.70 4.81 4.61
C LYS A 75 10.78 5.06 3.43
N TYR A 76 9.53 5.30 3.75
CA TYR A 76 8.55 5.78 2.80
C TYR A 76 8.36 7.28 3.01
N GLN A 77 8.26 8.01 1.90
CA GLN A 77 8.03 9.43 1.89
C GLN A 77 7.06 9.74 0.76
N ASP A 78 6.05 10.55 1.07
CA ASP A 78 5.18 11.14 0.08
C ASP A 78 5.83 12.37 -0.53
N VAL A 79 5.86 12.41 -1.86
CA VAL A 79 6.44 13.50 -2.67
C VAL A 79 5.38 14.46 -3.21
N SER A 80 4.10 14.25 -2.88
CA SER A 80 3.04 15.17 -3.30
C SER A 80 3.19 16.55 -2.63
N ASN A 81 2.60 17.57 -3.24
CA ASN A 81 2.60 18.94 -2.71
C ASN A 81 1.50 19.18 -1.66
N ASP A 82 0.75 18.15 -1.25
CA ASP A 82 -0.42 18.27 -0.38
C ASP A 82 -0.04 18.24 1.11
N PRO A 83 0.06 19.36 1.84
CA PRO A 83 0.60 19.37 3.21
C PRO A 83 -0.29 18.61 4.22
N GLY A 84 -1.55 18.35 3.87
CA GLY A 84 -2.55 17.72 4.74
C GLY A 84 -2.56 16.19 4.74
N VAL A 85 -1.57 15.54 4.11
CA VAL A 85 -1.44 14.07 4.14
C VAL A 85 -0.24 13.64 4.98
N SER A 86 -0.27 12.39 5.43
CA SER A 86 0.80 11.75 6.19
C SER A 86 2.07 11.52 5.34
N PHE A 87 3.14 11.01 5.97
CA PHE A 87 4.40 10.63 5.31
C PHE A 87 5.16 11.73 4.56
N LYS A 88 4.92 13.02 4.85
CA LYS A 88 5.78 14.12 4.37
C LYS A 88 7.22 13.99 4.83
N THR A 89 7.40 13.56 6.07
CA THR A 89 8.71 13.21 6.62
C THR A 89 8.99 11.74 6.38
N PRO A 90 10.17 11.36 5.87
CA PRO A 90 10.54 9.97 5.65
C PRO A 90 10.38 9.13 6.92
N SER A 91 9.47 8.16 6.88
CA SER A 91 9.14 7.31 8.02
C SER A 91 9.38 5.85 7.69
N HIS A 92 9.86 5.10 8.68
CA HIS A 92 10.13 3.68 8.49
C HIS A 92 8.82 2.89 8.37
N ILE A 93 8.75 2.01 7.38
CA ILE A 93 7.63 1.07 7.22
C ILE A 93 8.21 -0.29 6.89
N SER A 94 7.80 -1.33 7.63
CA SER A 94 8.24 -2.69 7.33
C SER A 94 7.69 -3.16 5.97
N PRO A 95 8.37 -4.07 5.27
CA PRO A 95 7.86 -4.68 4.03
C PRO A 95 6.48 -5.33 4.21
N GLU A 96 6.22 -5.94 5.36
CA GLU A 96 5.00 -6.70 5.66
C GLU A 96 3.78 -5.77 5.78
N PHE A 97 3.96 -4.63 6.44
CA PHE A 97 2.90 -3.63 6.61
C PHE A 97 2.86 -2.59 5.48
N SER A 98 3.75 -2.71 4.50
CA SER A 98 3.90 -1.73 3.42
C SER A 98 2.59 -1.48 2.66
N ALA A 99 1.83 -2.53 2.36
CA ALA A 99 0.61 -2.44 1.57
C ALA A 99 -0.49 -1.68 2.31
N SER A 100 -0.76 -2.04 3.56
CA SER A 100 -1.81 -1.39 4.36
C SER A 100 -1.48 0.07 4.64
N VAL A 101 -0.22 0.37 4.97
CA VAL A 101 0.18 1.74 5.33
C VAL A 101 0.16 2.66 4.11
N VAL A 102 0.75 2.24 2.98
CA VAL A 102 0.71 3.04 1.75
C VAL A 102 -0.73 3.21 1.26
N LEU A 103 -1.54 2.15 1.29
CA LEU A 103 -2.96 2.27 0.91
C LEU A 103 -3.73 3.24 1.82
N ALA A 104 -3.46 3.24 3.12
CA ALA A 104 -4.07 4.21 4.03
C ALA A 104 -3.66 5.64 3.68
N HIS A 105 -2.38 5.87 3.38
CA HIS A 105 -1.88 7.15 2.90
C HIS A 105 -2.55 7.60 1.60
N GLU A 106 -2.67 6.72 0.60
CA GLU A 106 -3.37 7.04 -0.66
C GLU A 106 -4.85 7.38 -0.45
N ARG A 107 -5.50 6.80 0.58
CA ARG A 107 -6.88 7.18 0.92
C ARG A 107 -6.98 8.60 1.47
N GLU A 108 -5.93 9.13 2.11
CA GLU A 108 -5.89 10.53 2.53
C GLU A 108 -5.90 11.45 1.32
N HIS A 109 -5.14 11.12 0.27
CA HIS A 109 -5.19 11.83 -1.02
C HIS A 109 -6.57 11.81 -1.65
N VAL A 110 -7.24 10.64 -1.64
CA VAL A 110 -8.63 10.55 -2.12
C VAL A 110 -9.54 11.47 -1.33
N ALA A 111 -9.49 11.41 0.01
CA ALA A 111 -10.36 12.22 0.86
C ALA A 111 -10.15 13.73 0.63
N ARG A 112 -8.89 14.16 0.49
CA ARG A 112 -8.53 15.55 0.18
C ARG A 112 -9.07 15.99 -1.18
N GLU A 113 -8.84 15.21 -2.23
CA GLU A 113 -9.29 15.53 -3.58
C GLU A 113 -10.82 15.52 -3.67
N MET A 114 -11.50 14.63 -2.96
CA MET A 114 -12.96 14.63 -2.86
C MET A 114 -13.48 15.90 -2.19
N GLN A 115 -12.84 16.37 -1.11
CA GLN A 115 -13.21 17.62 -0.45
C GLN A 115 -12.97 18.82 -1.37
N ASN A 116 -11.78 18.92 -1.98
CA ASN A 116 -11.44 19.97 -2.96
C ASN A 116 -12.44 20.02 -4.13
N SER A 117 -12.93 18.85 -4.55
CA SER A 117 -13.93 18.75 -5.62
C SER A 117 -15.28 19.30 -5.19
N LYS A 118 -15.73 18.98 -3.98
CA LYS A 118 -16.97 19.52 -3.40
C LYS A 118 -16.93 21.04 -3.26
N GLU A 119 -15.81 21.57 -2.76
CA GLU A 119 -15.60 23.03 -2.64
C GLU A 119 -15.64 23.74 -4.01
N LYS A 120 -15.18 23.07 -5.07
CA LYS A 120 -15.26 23.55 -6.46
C LYS A 120 -16.61 23.29 -7.13
N GLY A 121 -17.61 22.77 -6.41
CA GLY A 121 -18.93 22.43 -6.96
C GLY A 121 -18.90 21.31 -8.00
N LYS A 122 -17.88 20.45 -7.95
CA LYS A 122 -17.74 19.28 -8.84
C LYS A 122 -18.19 18.02 -8.14
N GLU A 123 -18.79 17.11 -8.90
CA GLU A 123 -19.18 15.80 -8.41
C GLU A 123 -18.08 14.78 -8.71
N VAL A 124 -17.69 14.00 -7.71
CA VAL A 124 -16.71 12.92 -7.87
C VAL A 124 -17.41 11.70 -8.47
N VAL A 125 -16.97 11.26 -9.65
CA VAL A 125 -17.54 10.11 -10.36
C VAL A 125 -16.90 8.82 -9.92
N SER A 126 -15.57 8.83 -9.80
CA SER A 126 -14.81 7.67 -9.40
C SER A 126 -13.47 8.06 -8.77
N SER A 127 -12.97 7.19 -7.92
CA SER A 127 -11.64 7.27 -7.35
C SER A 127 -10.96 5.93 -7.49
N SER A 128 -9.71 5.92 -7.94
CA SER A 128 -8.88 4.72 -8.00
C SER A 128 -7.53 4.95 -7.34
N ILE A 129 -7.03 3.91 -6.69
CA ILE A 129 -5.71 3.87 -6.08
C ILE A 129 -4.92 2.77 -6.79
N SER A 130 -3.72 3.10 -7.25
CA SER A 130 -2.79 2.16 -7.87
C SER A 130 -1.56 2.02 -6.99
N LEU A 131 -1.30 0.82 -6.47
CA LEU A 131 -0.12 0.53 -5.66
C LEU A 131 1.02 0.01 -6.54
N THR A 132 2.23 0.49 -6.30
CA THR A 132 3.44 0.05 -6.98
C THR A 132 4.18 -0.95 -6.10
N LEU A 133 4.48 -2.13 -6.65
CA LEU A 133 5.25 -3.17 -5.98
C LEU A 133 6.73 -3.07 -6.34
N SER A 134 7.58 -3.47 -5.41
CA SER A 134 9.02 -3.57 -5.62
C SER A 134 9.59 -4.73 -4.82
N VAL A 135 10.79 -5.17 -5.22
CA VAL A 135 11.47 -6.31 -4.61
C VAL A 135 12.70 -5.81 -3.90
N CYS A 136 12.88 -6.20 -2.63
CA CYS A 136 14.08 -5.86 -1.90
C CYS A 136 15.30 -6.57 -2.52
N PRO A 137 16.37 -5.85 -2.90
CA PRO A 137 17.56 -6.46 -3.50
C PRO A 137 18.25 -7.41 -2.52
N GLU A 138 18.22 -7.11 -1.21
CA GLU A 138 18.93 -7.87 -0.19
C GLU A 138 18.27 -9.21 0.19
N CYS A 139 16.95 -9.22 0.40
CA CYS A 139 16.23 -10.40 0.91
C CYS A 139 15.20 -10.95 -0.09
N GLY A 140 14.88 -10.19 -1.14
CA GLY A 140 13.87 -10.57 -2.13
C GLY A 140 12.43 -10.51 -1.62
N ARG A 141 12.15 -9.89 -0.47
CA ARG A 141 10.77 -9.62 -0.05
C ARG A 141 10.11 -8.67 -1.05
N VAL A 142 8.90 -9.01 -1.48
CA VAL A 142 8.02 -8.12 -2.24
C VAL A 142 7.36 -7.16 -1.25
N TYR A 143 7.29 -5.89 -1.61
CA TYR A 143 6.67 -4.86 -0.79
C TYR A 143 6.05 -3.77 -1.67
N VAL A 144 5.16 -2.95 -1.09
CA VAL A 144 4.63 -1.75 -1.75
C VAL A 144 5.61 -0.58 -1.56
N SER A 145 6.12 -0.06 -2.68
CA SER A 145 7.08 1.05 -2.71
C SER A 145 6.41 2.41 -2.80
N GLY A 146 5.19 2.48 -3.29
CA GLY A 146 4.39 3.69 -3.31
C GLY A 146 3.02 3.47 -3.90
N GLY A 147 2.25 4.55 -3.99
CA GLY A 147 0.93 4.55 -4.59
C GLY A 147 0.73 5.77 -5.47
N LYS A 148 -0.33 5.72 -6.27
CA LYS A 148 -0.87 6.88 -6.97
C LYS A 148 -2.37 6.86 -6.83
N THR A 149 -2.90 8.03 -6.53
CA THR A 149 -4.33 8.27 -6.45
C THR A 149 -4.82 9.01 -7.68
N LYS A 150 -5.95 8.58 -8.24
CA LYS A 150 -6.64 9.26 -9.33
C LYS A 150 -8.11 9.45 -8.97
N VAL A 151 -8.54 10.70 -8.90
CA VAL A 151 -9.94 11.07 -8.70
C VAL A 151 -10.47 11.69 -9.98
N VAL A 152 -11.59 11.16 -10.48
CA VAL A 152 -12.26 11.68 -11.68
C VAL A 152 -13.49 12.46 -11.24
N THR A 153 -13.52 13.74 -11.60
CA THR A 153 -14.63 14.63 -11.30
C THR A 153 -15.37 15.02 -12.56
N LYS A 154 -16.69 15.14 -12.47
CA LYS A 154 -17.51 15.80 -13.49
C LYS A 154 -17.99 17.15 -12.96
N SER A 155 -18.13 18.12 -13.84
CA SER A 155 -18.89 19.33 -13.53
C SER A 155 -20.34 18.93 -13.25
N ALA A 156 -20.95 19.50 -12.21
CA ALA A 156 -22.37 19.30 -12.00
C ALA A 156 -23.14 19.78 -13.25
N PRO A 157 -24.06 18.98 -13.81
CA PRO A 157 -24.92 19.45 -14.88
C PRO A 157 -25.68 20.66 -14.36
N LYS A 158 -25.55 21.80 -15.05
CA LYS A 158 -26.45 22.93 -14.83
C LYS A 158 -27.81 22.48 -15.31
N ASP A 159 -28.75 22.31 -14.40
CA ASP A 159 -30.13 22.01 -14.77
C ASP A 159 -30.69 23.23 -15.53
N PRO A 160 -31.01 23.12 -16.83
CA PRO A 160 -31.54 24.22 -17.61
C PRO A 160 -32.82 24.78 -17.00
N PHE A 161 -33.60 23.94 -16.30
CA PHE A 161 -34.80 24.36 -15.61
C PHE A 161 -34.49 25.27 -14.41
N ILE A 162 -33.52 24.90 -13.57
CA ILE A 162 -33.10 25.73 -12.43
C ILE A 162 -32.45 27.04 -12.91
N GLU A 163 -31.62 26.98 -13.96
CA GLU A 163 -30.97 28.17 -14.51
C GLU A 163 -32.00 29.13 -15.16
N ASN A 164 -33.00 28.59 -15.85
CA ASN A 164 -34.10 29.37 -16.41
C ASN A 164 -35.05 29.90 -15.33
N TYR A 165 -35.36 29.11 -14.30
CA TYR A 165 -36.17 29.54 -13.15
C TYR A 165 -35.50 30.70 -12.42
N ASN A 166 -34.21 30.58 -12.08
CA ASN A 166 -33.46 31.64 -11.42
C ASN A 166 -33.37 32.89 -12.29
N ARG A 167 -33.17 32.76 -13.61
CA ARG A 167 -33.17 33.91 -14.53
C ARG A 167 -34.52 34.61 -14.55
N ASN A 168 -35.61 33.88 -14.76
CA ASN A 168 -36.96 34.45 -14.81
C ASN A 168 -37.39 35.06 -13.47
N ILE A 169 -37.00 34.46 -12.35
CA ILE A 169 -37.27 35.02 -11.03
C ILE A 169 -36.50 36.31 -10.81
N ILE A 170 -35.21 36.38 -11.16
CA ILE A 170 -34.42 37.61 -11.02
C ILE A 170 -34.95 38.71 -11.96
N GLU A 171 -35.35 38.36 -13.18
CA GLU A 171 -35.92 39.30 -14.16
C GLU A 171 -37.31 39.80 -13.77
N ASN A 172 -38.12 38.97 -13.10
CA ASN A 172 -39.50 39.30 -12.71
C ASN A 172 -39.68 39.57 -11.19
N PHE A 173 -38.59 39.65 -10.41
CA PHE A 173 -38.67 39.90 -8.98
C PHE A 173 -39.20 41.32 -8.74
N GLY A 174 -40.47 41.44 -8.34
CA GLY A 174 -41.15 42.73 -8.11
C GLY A 174 -42.11 43.16 -9.22
N LEU A 175 -42.22 42.41 -10.33
CA LEU A 175 -43.38 42.48 -11.21
C LEU A 175 -44.47 41.62 -10.60
N PHE A 176 -45.34 42.25 -9.81
CA PHE A 176 -46.55 41.65 -9.25
C PHE A 176 -47.37 41.04 -10.39
N VAL A 177 -47.29 39.71 -10.57
CA VAL A 177 -48.27 38.93 -11.35
C VAL A 177 -49.55 38.78 -10.50
N ASP A 178 -50.11 39.91 -10.10
CA ASP A 178 -51.47 40.02 -9.60
C ASP A 178 -52.30 40.71 -10.69
N ALA A 179 -52.75 39.91 -11.66
CA ALA A 179 -53.81 40.30 -12.57
C ALA A 179 -54.73 39.10 -12.83
N VAL A 180 -55.60 38.88 -11.83
CA VAL A 180 -57.03 38.52 -11.92
C VAL A 180 -57.41 37.24 -12.67
N VAL A 181 -57.97 36.29 -11.89
CA VAL A 181 -58.89 35.20 -12.31
C VAL A 181 -60.17 35.77 -12.89
#